data_AF-A0A0T5PN42-F1
#
_entry.id   AF-A0A0T5PN42-F1
#
_cell.length_a   1.000
_cell.length_b   1.000
_cell.length_c   1.000
_cell.angle_alpha   90.00
_cell.angle_beta   90.00
_cell.angle_gamma   90.00
#
_symmetry.space_group_name_H-M   'P 1'
#
loop_
_entity.id
_entity.type
_entity.pdbx_description
1 polymer ?
#
loop_
_entity_poly.entity_id
_entity_poly.type
_entity_poly.pdbx_seq_one_letter_code
_entity_poly.pdbx_strand_id
1 'polypeptide(L)' 'MRRLVFVVFILLVALLGFLLGSTNQQLTELNLLVVKLDLRVIDVAVIFLVTGILLGLIFSALFALQRKTRGWFRNTADKA' A
#
# COMPACT_ATOMS: atom_id res chain seq x y z
N MET A 1 7.59 -17.52 10.19
CA MET A 1 8.72 -16.86 9.48
C MET A 1 8.28 -15.97 8.33
N ARG A 2 7.69 -16.48 7.22
CA ARG A 2 7.42 -15.67 6.00
C ARG A 2 6.57 -14.40 6.20
N ARG A 3 5.61 -14.42 7.15
CA ARG A 3 4.77 -13.24 7.46
C ARG A 3 5.55 -12.13 8.19
N LEU A 4 6.47 -12.50 9.08
CA LEU A 4 7.33 -11.55 9.80
C LEU A 4 8.26 -10.81 8.84
N VAL A 5 8.85 -11.52 7.88
CA VAL A 5 9.70 -10.92 6.83
C VAL A 5 8.93 -9.87 6.03
N PHE A 6 7.67 -10.15 5.69
CA PHE A 6 6.83 -9.21 4.95
C PHE A 6 6.52 -7.93 5.76
N VAL A 7 6.22 -8.08 7.05
CA VAL A 7 5.98 -6.94 7.95
C VAL A 7 7.24 -6.10 8.11
N VAL A 8 8.40 -6.73 8.34
CA VAL A 8 9.69 -6.02 8.46
C VAL A 8 10.04 -5.30 7.16
N PHE A 9 9.78 -5.91 6.00
CA PHE A 9 10.00 -5.27 4.70
C PHE A 9 9.12 -4.04 4.50
N ILE A 10 7.83 -4.11 4.83
CA ILE A 10 6.92 -2.95 4.77
C ILE A 10 7.42 -1.83 5.68
N LEU A 11 7.83 -2.16 6.91
CA LEU A 11 8.35 -1.18 7.86
C LEU A 11 9.62 -0.52 7.34
N LEU A 12 10.54 -1.27 6.73
CA LEU A 12 11.76 -0.72 6.12
C LEU A 12 11.45 0.24 4.96
N VAL A 13 10.54 -0.14 4.07
CA VAL A 13 10.14 0.71 2.94
C VAL A 13 9.47 1.99 3.45
N ALA A 14 8.61 1.89 4.47
CA ALA A 14 7.99 3.04 5.10
C ALA A 14 9.01 3.97 5.77
N LEU A 15 9.99 3.40 6.47
CA LEU A 15 11.05 4.15 7.12
C LEU A 15 11.91 4.90 6.09
N LEU A 16 12.27 4.25 4.99
CA LEU A 16 13.04 4.86 3.90
C LEU A 16 12.26 6.01 3.26
N GLY A 17 10.98 5.82 2.96
CA GLY A 17 10.13 6.87 2.42
C GLY A 17 10.02 8.07 3.36
N PHE A 18 9.87 7.82 4.66
CA PHE A 18 9.83 8.87 5.68
C PHE A 18 11.15 9.64 5.78
N LEU A 19 12.28 8.93 5.85
CA LEU A 19 13.61 9.56 5.97
C LEU A 19 13.92 10.42 4.75
N LEU A 20 13.73 9.90 3.53
CA LEU A 20 13.98 10.63 2.29
C LEU A 20 13.07 11.85 2.11
N GLY A 21 11.81 11.74 2.55
CA GLY A 21 10.89 12.86 2.61
C GLY A 21 11.36 13.91 3.62
N SER A 22 11.72 13.48 4.84
CA SER A 22 12.09 14.37 5.94
C SER A 22 13.30 15.26 5.63
N THR A 23 14.25 14.76 4.84
CA THR A 23 15.45 15.51 4.44
C THR A 23 15.17 16.52 3.32
N ASN A 24 14.06 16.37 2.60
CA ASN A 24 13.66 17.28 1.52
C ASN A 24 12.47 18.14 1.97
N GLN A 25 12.73 19.15 2.80
CA GLN A 25 11.70 20.13 3.20
C GLN A 25 11.37 21.16 2.12
N GLN A 26 11.95 21.03 0.92
CA GLN A 26 11.69 21.92 -0.20
C GLN A 26 10.23 21.78 -0.66
N LEU A 27 9.57 22.91 -0.88
CA LEU A 27 8.21 22.94 -1.45
C LEU A 27 8.27 22.44 -2.88
N THR A 28 7.41 21.47 -3.22
CA THR A 28 7.30 20.92 -4.57
C THR A 28 5.94 21.30 -5.13
N GLU A 29 5.93 21.98 -6.26
CA GLU A 29 4.68 22.32 -6.95
C GLU A 29 4.10 21.04 -7.59
N LEU A 30 3.01 20.53 -7.02
CA LEU A 30 2.21 19.49 -7.65
C LEU A 30 1.17 20.15 -8.54
N ASN A 31 1.48 20.20 -9.84
CA ASN A 31 0.55 20.68 -10.84
C ASN A 31 -0.38 19.53 -11.24
N LEU A 32 -1.50 19.36 -10.53
CA LEU A 32 -2.54 18.44 -10.96
C LEU A 32 -3.27 19.06 -12.15
N LEU A 33 -3.86 18.24 -13.02
CA LEU A 33 -4.52 18.68 -14.27
C LEU A 33 -5.49 19.86 -14.10
N VAL A 34 -6.06 20.04 -12.90
CA VAL A 34 -7.08 21.05 -12.61
C VAL A 34 -6.67 21.99 -11.46
N VAL A 35 -5.73 21.60 -10.59
CA VAL A 35 -5.39 22.32 -9.35
C VAL A 35 -3.89 22.29 -9.09
N LYS A 36 -3.32 23.44 -8.76
CA LYS A 36 -1.96 23.54 -8.24
C LYS A 36 -1.97 23.40 -6.73
N LEU A 37 -1.18 22.48 -6.22
CA LEU A 37 -1.00 22.25 -4.79
C LEU A 37 0.48 22.39 -4.44
N ASP A 38 0.76 23.38 -3.60
CA ASP A 38 2.09 23.56 -3.01
C ASP A 38 2.21 22.64 -1.80
N LEU A 39 2.65 21.42 -2.08
CA LEU A 39 2.85 20.39 -1.07
C LEU A 39 4.34 20.29 -0.76
N ARG A 40 4.67 20.03 0.50
CA ARG A 40 6.04 19.65 0.84
C ARG A 40 6.30 18.25 0.27
N VAL A 41 7.54 17.94 -0.10
CA VAL A 41 7.90 16.57 -0.55
C VAL A 41 7.46 15.52 0.46
N ILE A 42 7.51 15.85 1.76
CA ILE A 42 7.02 15.02 2.86
C ILE A 42 5.53 14.67 2.68
N ASP A 43 4.69 15.66 2.37
CA ASP A 43 3.24 15.45 2.26
C ASP A 43 2.94 14.50 1.10
N VAL A 44 3.65 14.67 -0.03
CA VAL A 44 3.57 13.78 -1.19
C VAL A 44 4.00 12.37 -0.83
N ALA A 45 5.16 12.22 -0.18
CA ALA A 45 5.68 10.92 0.23
C ALA A 45 4.73 10.19 1.18
N VAL A 46 4.13 10.91 2.14
CA VAL A 46 3.14 10.36 3.09
C VAL A 46 1.87 9.92 2.35
N ILE A 47 1.35 10.74 1.43
CA ILE A 47 0.18 10.37 0.62
C ILE A 47 0.46 9.09 -0.17
N PHE A 48 1.60 9.01 -0.88
CA PHE A 48 1.95 7.81 -1.65
C PHE A 48 2.16 6.59 -0.76
N LEU A 49 2.79 6.75 0.41
CA LEU A 49 3.00 5.67 1.36
C LEU A 49 1.66 5.11 1.88
N VAL A 50 0.77 5.99 2.36
CA VAL A 50 -0.54 5.61 2.88
C VAL A 50 -1.36 4.93 1.79
N THR A 51 -1.40 5.52 0.59
CA THR A 51 -2.16 4.98 -0.54
C THR A 51 -1.61 3.62 -0.98
N GLY A 52 -0.29 3.46 -1.05
CA GLY A 52 0.36 2.20 -1.38
C GLY A 52 0.07 1.10 -0.37
N ILE A 53 0.08 1.41 0.93
CA ILE A 53 -0.29 0.45 1.99
C ILE A 53 -1.76 0.05 1.84
N LEU A 54 -2.67 1.01 1.68
CA LEU A 54 -4.10 0.73 1.52
C LEU A 54 -4.37 -0.16 0.30
N LEU A 55 -3.78 0.14 -0.85
CA LEU A 55 -3.90 -0.68 -2.05
C LEU A 55 -3.33 -2.09 -1.82
N GLY A 56 -2.16 -2.21 -1.20
CA GLY A 56 -1.57 -3.50 -0.86
C GLY A 56 -2.48 -4.35 0.04
N LEU A 57 -3.12 -3.75 1.04
CA LEU A 57 -4.08 -4.41 1.90
C LEU A 57 -5.34 -4.84 1.13
N ILE A 58 -5.88 -3.97 0.28
CA ILE A 58 -7.05 -4.28 -0.55
C ILE A 58 -6.74 -5.47 -1.46
N PHE A 59 -5.63 -5.45 -2.20
CA PHE A 59 -5.26 -6.57 -3.06
C PHE A 59 -5.05 -7.86 -2.26
N SER A 60 -4.40 -7.78 -1.10
CA SER A 60 -4.22 -8.94 -0.22
C SER A 60 -5.57 -9.53 0.22
N ALA A 61 -6.51 -8.68 0.63
CA ALA A 61 -7.86 -9.10 1.02
C ALA A 61 -8.63 -9.72 -0.15
N LEU A 62 -8.57 -9.12 -1.35
CA LEU A 62 -9.20 -9.66 -2.55
C LEU A 62 -8.64 -11.05 -2.90
N PHE A 63 -7.31 -11.23 -2.87
CA PHE A 63 -6.70 -12.54 -3.11
C PHE A 63 -7.07 -13.57 -2.04
N ALA A 64 -7.16 -13.16 -0.77
CA ALA A 64 -7.59 -14.03 0.31
C ALA A 64 -9.06 -14.48 0.10
N LEU A 65 -9.93 -13.55 -0.30
CA LEU A 65 -11.34 -13.83 -0.59
C LEU A 65 -11.49 -14.80 -1.78
N GLN A 66 -10.78 -14.55 -2.89
CA GLN A 66 -10.77 -15.42 -4.08
C GLN A 66 -10.32 -16.86 -3.76
N ARG A 67 -9.32 -17.03 -2.89
CA ARG A 67 -8.88 -18.37 -2.47
C ARG A 67 -9.94 -19.07 -1.62
N LYS A 68 -10.59 -18.32 -0.73
CA LYS A 68 -11.63 -18.87 0.15
C LYS A 68 -12.88 -19.28 -0.64
N THR A 69 -13.32 -18.49 -1.61
CA THR A 69 -14.46 -18.82 -2.47
C THR A 69 -14.18 -20.01 -3.37
N ARG A 70 -12.98 -20.12 -3.97
CA ARG A 70 -12.59 -21.33 -4.73
C ARG A 70 -12.58 -22.60 -3.87
N GLY A 71 -12.08 -22.52 -2.64
CA GLY A 71 -12.10 -23.65 -1.70
C GLY A 71 -13.51 -24.08 -1.30
N TRP A 72 -14.44 -23.12 -1.21
CA TRP A 72 -15.84 -23.39 -0.88
C TRP A 72 -16.57 -24.12 -2.00
N PHE A 73 -16.43 -23.66 -3.26
CA PHE A 73 -17.01 -24.35 -4.42
C PHE A 73 -16.51 -25.78 -4.61
N ARG A 74 -15.23 -26.04 -4.33
CA ARG A 74 -14.66 -27.39 -4.44
C ARG A 74 -15.24 -28.36 -3.40
N ASN A 75 -15.48 -27.88 -2.18
CA ASN A 75 -16.09 -28.70 -1.12
C ASN A 75 -17.60 -28.92 -1.31
N THR A 76 -18.29 -28.06 -2.06
CA THR A 76 -19.70 -28.25 -2.40
C THR A 76 -19.88 -29.24 -3.56
N ALA A 77 -18.94 -29.28 -4.51
CA ALA A 77 -18.94 -30.24 -5.62
C ALA A 77 -18.63 -31.68 -5.17
N ASP A 78 -17.81 -31.88 -4.13
CA ASP A 78 -17.52 -33.21 -3.54
C ASP A 78 -18.69 -33.76 -2.69
N LYS A 79 -19.74 -32.97 -2.47
CA LYS A 79 -20.91 -33.34 -1.66
C LYS A 79 -22.21 -33.50 -2.48
N ALA A 80 -22.14 -33.32 -3.81
CA ALA A 80 -23.24 -33.51 -4.74
C ALA A 80 -23.04 -34.81 -5.53
#